data_AF-A0AAE3YPJ9-F1
#
_entry.id   AF-A0AAE3YPJ9-F1
#
_cell.length_a   1.000
_cell.length_b   1.000
_cell.length_c   1.000
_cell.angle_alpha   90.00
_cell.angle_beta   90.00
_cell.angle_gamma   90.00
#
_symmetry.space_group_name_H-M   'P 1'
#
loop_
_entity.id
_entity.type
_entity.pdbx_description
1 polymer ?
#
loop_
_entity_poly.entity_id
_entity_poly.type
_entity_poly.pdbx_seq_one_letter_code
_entity_poly.pdbx_strand_id
1 'polypeptide(L)'
;MNDTAQLITSVVNAAASKAGRDGVYAPPPDTAPPRRRRRAASLRHLAEVIRTHRMAPGIAVDKDIVAGVLAGDLRYLTDLVPVVAVTRASHHIAGLPFGDDDVQRLAVAVAHLNALLTTAYEYDRRTPYLLPVPRPASALVVERNADRWRTAPTDVIQLAPVWLMPIERTPPRRDWTWLRPAAWIALLMIFASGVLVGVSGSRLADSSPPAANTPAHIASSACRPPSKPSASGAVVMGAPCAPSSNSTWRAYASPGELRHTPTGFVATVPAGSTLSWEFLVINSGFTMITGHRYRFDFIATSDRPLNILLRLQDEELPYRPSLVASVPIDRTASRRSYTFTAGTNSNAAGEAVFQLGGQGAYTVTVDDAVLIEVDS
;
A
#
# COMPACT_ATOMS: atom_id res chain seq x y z
N MET A 1 -3.71 -10.79 -2.97
CA MET A 1 -2.38 -10.66 -3.61
C MET A 1 -2.51 -10.51 -5.13
N ASN A 2 -3.13 -11.48 -5.83
CA ASN A 2 -3.31 -11.41 -7.29
C ASN A 2 -4.07 -10.15 -7.74
N ASP A 3 -5.12 -9.75 -7.02
CA ASP A 3 -5.93 -8.59 -7.40
C ASP A 3 -5.14 -7.27 -7.33
N THR A 4 -4.32 -7.09 -6.29
CA THR A 4 -3.45 -5.90 -6.15
C THR A 4 -2.40 -5.85 -7.26
N ALA A 5 -1.74 -6.98 -7.55
CA ALA A 5 -0.76 -7.07 -8.63
C ALA A 5 -1.41 -6.80 -9.99
N GLN A 6 -2.60 -7.34 -10.24
CA GLN A 6 -3.39 -7.08 -11.45
C GLN A 6 -3.79 -5.60 -11.55
N LEU A 7 -4.18 -4.96 -10.46
CA LEU A 7 -4.54 -3.55 -10.45
C LEU A 7 -3.34 -2.66 -10.85
N ILE A 8 -2.18 -2.86 -10.21
CA ILE A 8 -0.95 -2.12 -10.56
C ILE A 8 -0.61 -2.37 -12.03
N THR A 9 -0.57 -3.64 -12.45
CA THR A 9 -0.27 -4.03 -13.84
C THR A 9 -1.24 -3.39 -14.84
N SER A 10 -2.53 -3.34 -14.52
CA SER A 10 -3.56 -2.72 -15.36
C SER A 10 -3.32 -1.22 -15.52
N VAL A 11 -3.01 -0.51 -14.44
CA VAL A 11 -2.70 0.93 -14.49
C VAL A 11 -1.47 1.20 -15.36
N VAL A 12 -0.37 0.45 -15.17
CA VAL A 12 0.85 0.62 -15.96
C VAL A 12 0.61 0.27 -17.44
N ASN A 13 -0.11 -0.83 -17.72
CA ASN A 13 -0.44 -1.24 -19.08
C ASN A 13 -1.38 -0.24 -19.78
N ALA A 14 -2.31 0.37 -19.06
CA ALA A 14 -3.16 1.42 -19.61
C ALA A 14 -2.35 2.65 -20.03
N ALA A 15 -1.41 3.09 -19.18
CA ALA A 15 -0.49 4.18 -19.49
C ALA A 15 0.39 3.86 -20.71
N ALA A 16 1.02 2.68 -20.73
CA ALA A 16 1.87 2.25 -21.83
C ALA A 16 1.09 2.09 -23.16
N SER A 17 -0.14 1.56 -23.10
CA SER A 17 -1.02 1.44 -24.27
C SER A 17 -1.42 2.80 -24.82
N LYS A 18 -1.75 3.75 -23.95
CA LYS A 18 -2.06 5.13 -24.34
C LYS A 18 -0.85 5.80 -25.00
N ALA A 19 0.33 5.67 -24.39
CA ALA A 19 1.58 6.14 -24.95
C ALA A 19 1.90 5.54 -26.33
N GLY A 20 1.55 4.27 -26.56
CA GLY A 20 1.73 3.61 -27.85
C GLY A 20 0.77 4.11 -28.95
N ARG A 21 -0.43 4.55 -28.58
CA ARG A 21 -1.43 5.11 -29.51
C ARG A 21 -1.18 6.58 -29.82
N ASP A 22 -0.98 7.37 -28.78
CA ASP A 22 -0.99 8.84 -28.86
C ASP A 22 0.43 9.42 -28.98
N GLY A 23 1.44 8.65 -28.58
CA GLY A 23 2.82 9.11 -28.52
C GLY A 23 3.57 9.03 -29.85
N VAL A 24 4.63 9.83 -29.95
CA VAL A 24 5.58 9.82 -31.06
C VAL A 24 6.92 9.30 -30.56
N TYR A 25 7.56 8.43 -31.35
CA TYR A 25 8.94 8.03 -31.07
C TYR A 25 9.87 9.22 -31.30
N ALA A 26 10.52 9.69 -30.24
CA ALA A 26 11.62 10.64 -30.32
C ALA A 26 12.93 9.89 -30.00
N PRO A 27 13.90 9.81 -30.93
CA PRO A 27 15.20 9.26 -30.60
C PRO A 27 15.87 10.13 -29.53
N PRO A 28 16.68 9.54 -28.63
CA PRO A 28 17.47 10.33 -27.69
C PRO A 28 18.32 11.38 -28.42
N PRO A 29 18.58 12.52 -27.77
CA PRO A 29 19.54 13.48 -28.29
C PRO A 29 20.87 12.80 -28.58
N ASP A 30 21.53 13.23 -29.65
CA ASP A 30 22.84 12.73 -30.10
C ASP A 30 22.90 11.26 -30.57
N THR A 31 21.75 10.62 -30.77
CA THR A 31 21.69 9.29 -31.40
C THR A 31 21.28 9.38 -32.87
N ALA A 32 22.00 8.64 -33.73
CA ALA A 32 21.62 8.53 -35.13
C ALA A 32 20.19 7.95 -35.24
N PRO A 33 19.35 8.47 -36.14
CA PRO A 33 17.99 7.97 -36.30
C PRO A 33 18.01 6.47 -36.61
N PRO A 34 17.11 5.67 -35.98
CA PRO A 34 17.13 4.23 -36.16
C PRO A 34 16.81 3.86 -37.60
N ARG A 35 17.57 2.91 -38.19
CA ARG A 35 17.36 2.41 -39.56
C ARG A 35 15.94 1.86 -39.82
N ARG A 36 15.22 1.48 -38.77
CA ARG A 36 13.81 1.03 -38.84
C ARG A 36 12.97 1.89 -37.91
N ARG A 37 11.82 2.34 -38.39
CA ARG A 37 10.83 3.08 -37.59
C ARG A 37 10.42 2.23 -36.40
N ARG A 38 10.75 2.69 -35.20
CA ARG A 38 10.33 2.05 -33.94
C ARG A 38 8.91 2.51 -33.61
N ARG A 39 8.12 1.62 -32.98
CA ARG A 39 6.80 1.99 -32.45
C ARG A 39 6.98 2.77 -31.15
N ALA A 40 6.15 3.80 -30.96
CA ALA A 40 6.02 4.50 -29.69
C ALA A 40 5.65 3.49 -28.58
N ALA A 41 6.07 3.80 -27.35
CA ALA A 41 5.95 2.92 -26.18
C ALA A 41 6.35 1.43 -26.35
N SER A 42 7.17 1.07 -27.35
CA SER A 42 7.77 -0.27 -27.39
C SER A 42 8.70 -0.47 -26.17
N LEU A 43 8.90 -1.72 -25.73
CA LEU A 43 9.74 -2.04 -24.55
C LEU A 43 11.12 -1.35 -24.59
N ARG A 44 11.76 -1.35 -25.76
CA ARG A 44 13.05 -0.67 -25.97
C ARG A 44 12.93 0.85 -25.90
N HIS A 45 11.86 1.42 -26.45
CA HIS A 45 11.63 2.86 -26.41
C HIS A 45 11.36 3.35 -24.98
N LEU A 46 10.56 2.61 -24.20
CA LEU A 46 10.34 2.92 -22.78
C LEU A 46 11.66 2.90 -21.99
N ALA A 47 12.45 1.82 -22.11
CA ALA A 47 13.77 1.74 -21.44
C ALA A 47 14.71 2.89 -21.87
N GLU A 48 14.68 3.24 -23.15
CA GLU A 48 15.48 4.33 -23.72
C GLU A 48 15.07 5.71 -23.16
N VAL A 49 13.77 5.98 -23.04
CA VAL A 49 13.23 7.20 -22.40
C VAL A 49 13.59 7.24 -20.91
N ILE A 50 13.39 6.14 -20.17
CA ILE A 50 13.74 6.06 -18.74
C ILE A 50 15.21 6.41 -18.52
N ARG A 51 16.10 5.85 -19.35
CA ARG A 51 17.55 6.12 -19.29
C ARG A 51 17.88 7.56 -19.64
N THR A 52 17.32 8.07 -20.75
CA THR A 52 17.62 9.43 -21.27
C THR A 52 17.21 10.51 -20.27
N HIS A 53 16.05 10.34 -19.63
CA HIS A 53 15.51 11.30 -18.67
C HIS A 53 15.83 10.97 -17.21
N ARG A 54 16.70 9.98 -16.96
CA ARG A 54 17.10 9.53 -15.61
C ARG A 54 15.91 9.28 -14.67
N MET A 55 14.84 8.67 -15.19
CA MET A 55 13.57 8.49 -14.44
C MET A 55 13.65 7.41 -13.36
N ALA A 56 14.71 6.60 -13.36
CA ALA A 56 14.96 5.53 -12.39
C ALA A 56 16.30 5.81 -11.67
N PRO A 57 16.32 6.64 -10.62
CA PRO A 57 17.55 6.93 -9.90
C PRO A 57 18.09 5.66 -9.21
N GLY A 58 19.38 5.39 -9.38
CA GLY A 58 20.08 4.29 -8.71
C GLY A 58 19.95 2.91 -9.37
N ILE A 59 19.08 2.74 -10.37
CA ILE A 59 18.91 1.46 -11.08
C ILE A 59 18.95 1.64 -12.60
N ALA A 60 19.56 0.69 -13.30
CA ALA A 60 19.50 0.63 -14.75
C ALA A 60 18.24 -0.13 -15.17
N VAL A 61 17.29 0.55 -15.81
CA VAL A 61 16.07 -0.07 -16.34
C VAL A 61 16.27 -0.43 -17.81
N ASP A 62 16.38 -1.72 -18.10
CA ASP A 62 16.45 -2.25 -19.46
C ASP A 62 15.08 -2.75 -19.97
N LYS A 63 15.07 -3.29 -21.20
CA LYS A 63 13.83 -3.77 -21.84
C LYS A 63 13.16 -4.93 -21.06
N ASP A 64 13.93 -5.72 -20.33
CA ASP A 64 13.47 -6.95 -19.68
C ASP A 64 12.82 -6.60 -18.34
N ILE A 65 13.35 -5.60 -17.63
CA ILE A 65 12.67 -4.99 -16.47
C ILE A 65 11.35 -4.35 -16.91
N VAL A 66 11.34 -3.58 -18.00
CA VAL A 66 10.09 -3.00 -18.54
C VAL A 66 9.07 -4.10 -18.87
N ALA A 67 9.53 -5.18 -19.52
CA ALA A 67 8.66 -6.32 -19.83
C ALA A 67 8.10 -6.99 -18.57
N GLY A 68 8.94 -7.17 -17.54
CA GLY A 68 8.54 -7.74 -16.25
C GLY A 68 7.47 -6.91 -15.54
N VAL A 69 7.62 -5.58 -15.50
CA VAL A 69 6.61 -4.68 -14.94
C VAL A 69 5.29 -4.79 -15.71
N LEU A 70 5.32 -4.73 -17.04
CA LEU A 70 4.10 -4.80 -17.88
C LEU A 70 3.43 -6.17 -17.87
N ALA A 71 4.20 -7.24 -17.65
CA ALA A 71 3.69 -8.60 -17.50
C ALA A 71 3.15 -8.89 -16.09
N GLY A 72 3.33 -7.96 -15.14
CA GLY A 72 2.92 -8.12 -13.76
C GLY A 72 3.76 -9.13 -12.97
N ASP A 73 5.02 -9.32 -13.33
CA ASP A 73 5.94 -10.17 -12.58
C ASP A 73 6.22 -9.54 -11.21
N LEU A 74 5.84 -10.26 -10.15
CA LEU A 74 5.90 -9.81 -8.76
C LEU A 74 7.30 -9.33 -8.37
N ARG A 75 8.37 -9.88 -8.97
CA ARG A 75 9.75 -9.47 -8.66
C ARG A 75 10.03 -8.01 -9.00
N TYR A 76 9.34 -7.46 -10.00
CA TYR A 76 9.50 -6.06 -10.43
C TYR A 76 8.37 -5.17 -9.92
N LEU A 77 7.19 -5.72 -9.62
CA LEU A 77 6.07 -4.95 -9.05
C LEU A 77 6.26 -4.58 -7.58
N THR A 78 7.11 -5.31 -6.85
CA THR A 78 7.43 -5.02 -5.44
C THR A 78 8.42 -3.87 -5.28
N ASP A 79 9.16 -3.53 -6.34
CA ASP A 79 10.06 -2.37 -6.36
C ASP A 79 9.33 -1.16 -6.95
N LEU A 80 9.25 -0.10 -6.16
CA LEU A 80 8.57 1.13 -6.56
C LEU A 80 9.27 1.83 -7.74
N VAL A 81 10.60 1.77 -7.79
CA VAL A 81 11.40 2.55 -8.76
C VAL A 81 11.11 2.14 -10.21
N PRO A 82 11.16 0.86 -10.62
CA PRO A 82 10.83 0.46 -11.99
C PRO A 82 9.35 0.70 -12.33
N VAL A 83 8.42 0.49 -11.39
CA VAL A 83 6.98 0.75 -11.61
C VAL A 83 6.72 2.22 -11.92
N VAL A 84 7.26 3.13 -11.10
CA VAL A 84 7.14 4.58 -11.31
C VAL A 84 7.85 5.01 -12.58
N ALA A 85 9.06 4.51 -12.85
CA ALA A 85 9.82 4.87 -14.04
C ALA A 85 9.10 4.48 -15.34
N VAL A 86 8.54 3.26 -15.42
CA VAL A 86 7.77 2.81 -16.59
C VAL A 86 6.51 3.64 -16.79
N THR A 87 5.79 3.94 -15.71
CA THR A 87 4.56 4.75 -15.77
C THR A 87 4.87 6.18 -16.19
N ARG A 88 5.87 6.81 -15.58
CA ARG A 88 6.34 8.17 -15.90
C ARG A 88 6.82 8.27 -17.35
N ALA A 89 7.59 7.30 -17.83
CA ALA A 89 8.02 7.27 -19.23
C ALA A 89 6.83 7.16 -20.19
N SER A 90 5.82 6.36 -19.84
CA SER A 90 4.59 6.24 -20.62
C SER A 90 3.82 7.56 -20.69
N HIS A 91 3.63 8.24 -19.55
CA HIS A 91 3.01 9.57 -19.52
C HIS A 91 3.80 10.60 -20.32
N HIS A 92 5.13 10.61 -20.20
CA HIS A 92 6.01 11.50 -20.94
C HIS A 92 5.86 11.32 -22.46
N ILE A 93 5.88 10.07 -22.95
CA ILE A 93 5.68 9.75 -24.38
C ILE A 93 4.28 10.19 -24.86
N ALA A 94 3.27 10.08 -24.00
CA ALA A 94 1.90 10.50 -24.30
C ALA A 94 1.66 12.02 -24.15
N GLY A 95 2.66 12.80 -23.71
CA GLY A 95 2.49 14.23 -23.43
C GLY A 95 1.54 14.52 -22.26
N LEU A 96 1.39 13.58 -21.32
CA LEU A 96 0.52 13.70 -20.16
C LEU A 96 1.33 14.13 -18.92
N PRO A 97 0.74 14.94 -18.03
CA PRO A 97 1.36 15.21 -16.74
C PRO A 97 1.46 13.92 -15.93
N PHE A 98 2.51 13.80 -15.13
CA PHE A 98 2.72 12.74 -14.15
C PHE A 98 3.41 13.36 -12.94
N GLY A 99 2.63 13.64 -11.91
CA GLY A 99 3.05 14.42 -10.74
C GLY A 99 3.39 13.56 -9.53
N ASP A 100 3.67 14.23 -8.41
CA ASP A 100 3.97 13.57 -7.14
C ASP A 100 2.76 12.79 -6.60
N ASP A 101 1.54 13.26 -6.84
CA ASP A 101 0.31 12.55 -6.46
C ASP A 101 0.20 11.17 -7.15
N ASP A 102 0.61 11.06 -8.41
CA ASP A 102 0.58 9.80 -9.16
C ASP A 102 1.63 8.82 -8.65
N VAL A 103 2.85 9.33 -8.39
CA VAL A 103 3.92 8.57 -7.71
C VAL A 103 3.41 8.07 -6.37
N GLN A 104 2.69 8.91 -5.64
CA GLN A 104 2.22 8.58 -4.31
C GLN A 104 1.17 7.47 -4.30
N ARG A 105 0.23 7.52 -5.25
CA ARG A 105 -0.77 6.46 -5.43
C ARG A 105 -0.12 5.11 -5.77
N LEU A 106 0.89 5.11 -6.66
CA LEU A 106 1.65 3.90 -6.98
C LEU A 106 2.45 3.39 -5.77
N ALA A 107 3.07 4.28 -5.00
CA ALA A 107 3.80 3.93 -3.79
C ALA A 107 2.91 3.23 -2.76
N VAL A 108 1.70 3.74 -2.51
CA VAL A 108 0.73 3.10 -1.62
C VAL A 108 0.35 1.70 -2.13
N ALA A 109 0.09 1.55 -3.43
CA ALA A 109 -0.27 0.26 -4.01
C ALA A 109 0.87 -0.78 -3.92
N VAL A 110 2.11 -0.37 -4.24
CA VAL A 110 3.30 -1.23 -4.14
C VAL A 110 3.59 -1.61 -2.68
N ALA A 111 3.46 -0.66 -1.75
CA ALA A 111 3.61 -0.95 -0.32
C ALA A 111 2.58 -1.97 0.18
N HIS A 112 1.32 -1.86 -0.26
CA HIS A 112 0.28 -2.83 0.05
C HIS A 112 0.59 -4.22 -0.51
N LEU A 113 1.07 -4.30 -1.76
CA LEU A 113 1.50 -5.57 -2.36
C LEU A 113 2.65 -6.23 -1.56
N ASN A 114 3.65 -5.44 -1.13
CA ASN A 114 4.75 -5.92 -0.29
C ASN A 114 4.27 -6.45 1.06
N ALA A 115 3.30 -5.79 1.70
CA ALA A 115 2.71 -6.25 2.95
C ALA A 115 2.00 -7.60 2.78
N LEU A 116 1.24 -7.79 1.68
CA LEU A 116 0.58 -9.05 1.38
C LEU A 116 1.58 -10.18 1.12
N LEU A 117 2.67 -9.90 0.40
CA LEU A 117 3.74 -10.88 0.14
C LEU A 117 4.44 -11.29 1.43
N THR A 118 4.80 -10.33 2.28
CA THR A 118 5.41 -10.59 3.59
C THR A 118 4.50 -11.48 4.44
N THR A 119 3.20 -11.16 4.48
CA THR A 119 2.19 -11.96 5.18
C THR A 119 2.14 -13.39 4.63
N ALA A 120 2.11 -13.57 3.31
CA ALA A 120 2.11 -14.89 2.69
C ALA A 120 3.38 -15.70 3.03
N TYR A 121 4.56 -15.06 3.01
CA TYR A 121 5.82 -15.70 3.41
C TYR A 121 5.83 -16.11 4.88
N GLU A 122 5.27 -15.29 5.77
CA GLU A 122 5.14 -15.66 7.18
C GLU A 122 4.19 -16.84 7.39
N TYR A 123 3.05 -16.87 6.68
CA TYR A 123 2.15 -18.02 6.71
C TYR A 123 2.82 -19.30 6.22
N ASP A 124 3.58 -19.22 5.12
CA ASP A 124 4.32 -20.36 4.57
C ASP A 124 5.36 -20.88 5.58
N ARG A 125 6.14 -19.97 6.18
CA ARG A 125 7.11 -20.33 7.24
C ARG A 125 6.47 -20.92 8.50
N ARG A 126 5.28 -20.46 8.88
CA ARG A 126 4.54 -20.95 10.06
C ARG A 126 3.78 -22.25 9.80
N THR A 127 3.74 -22.72 8.56
CA THR A 127 3.05 -23.97 8.20
C THR A 127 4.05 -25.08 7.82
N PRO A 128 4.98 -25.54 8.69
CA PRO A 128 5.94 -26.57 8.31
C PRO A 128 5.34 -27.97 8.05
N TYR A 129 4.03 -28.19 8.22
CA TYR A 129 3.47 -29.57 8.30
C TYR A 129 2.14 -29.83 7.57
N LEU A 130 1.67 -28.95 6.68
CA LEU A 130 0.46 -29.23 5.88
C LEU A 130 0.72 -29.71 4.45
N LEU A 131 1.98 -29.76 4.00
CA LEU A 131 2.28 -30.57 2.82
C LEU A 131 2.03 -32.03 3.20
N PRO A 132 1.06 -32.73 2.58
CA PRO A 132 0.88 -34.14 2.85
C PRO A 132 2.22 -34.81 2.65
N VAL A 133 2.71 -35.49 3.69
CA VAL A 133 3.90 -36.33 3.62
C VAL A 133 3.80 -37.11 2.32
N PRO A 134 4.79 -37.03 1.41
CA PRO A 134 4.75 -37.79 0.17
C PRO A 134 4.42 -39.23 0.55
N ARG A 135 3.24 -39.73 0.13
CA ARG A 135 2.87 -41.11 0.44
C ARG A 135 4.02 -41.97 -0.08
N PRO A 136 4.63 -42.83 0.75
CA PRO A 136 5.64 -43.74 0.24
C PRO A 136 5.04 -44.51 -0.93
N ALA A 137 5.80 -44.65 -2.01
CA ALA A 137 5.34 -45.27 -3.26
C ALA A 137 4.79 -46.69 -3.09
N SER A 138 5.04 -47.33 -1.95
CA SER A 138 4.51 -48.63 -1.54
C SER A 138 3.03 -48.65 -1.17
N ALA A 139 2.34 -47.50 -1.00
CA ALA A 139 0.92 -47.46 -0.66
C ALA A 139 -0.02 -47.42 -1.89
N LEU A 140 0.51 -47.40 -3.11
CA LEU A 140 -0.27 -47.70 -4.32
C LEU A 140 -0.34 -49.22 -4.49
N VAL A 141 -1.06 -49.88 -3.57
CA VAL A 141 -1.67 -51.18 -3.90
C VAL A 141 -2.73 -50.86 -4.94
N VAL A 142 -2.35 -50.99 -6.21
CA VAL A 142 -3.31 -51.17 -7.30
C VAL A 142 -4.03 -52.47 -6.96
N GLU A 143 -5.16 -52.35 -6.27
CA GLU A 143 -6.14 -53.41 -6.18
C GLU A 143 -6.58 -53.66 -7.63
N ARG A 144 -5.91 -54.63 -8.27
CA ARG A 144 -6.31 -55.20 -9.55
C ARG A 144 -7.70 -55.80 -9.34
N ASN A 145 -8.73 -54.98 -9.50
CA ASN A 145 -10.08 -55.40 -9.81
C ASN A 145 -10.10 -55.94 -11.26
N ALA A 146 -9.36 -57.02 -11.49
CA ALA A 146 -9.27 -57.68 -12.80
C ALA A 146 -10.51 -58.55 -13.10
N ASP A 147 -11.39 -58.79 -12.12
CA ASP A 147 -12.49 -59.75 -12.28
C ASP A 147 -13.88 -59.13 -12.43
N ARG A 148 -14.03 -57.79 -12.41
CA ARG A 148 -15.38 -57.18 -12.46
C ARG A 148 -15.92 -56.85 -13.86
N TRP A 149 -15.15 -57.05 -14.92
CA TRP A 149 -15.55 -56.62 -16.29
C TRP A 149 -15.96 -57.76 -17.24
N ARG A 150 -16.17 -59.00 -16.77
CA ARG A 150 -16.51 -60.13 -17.67
C ARG A 150 -17.99 -60.33 -18.00
N THR A 151 -18.91 -59.49 -17.53
CA THR A 151 -20.34 -59.65 -17.88
C THR A 151 -21.00 -58.30 -18.14
N ALA A 152 -20.79 -57.75 -19.33
CA ALA A 152 -21.70 -56.77 -19.93
C ALA A 152 -22.00 -57.21 -21.37
N PRO A 153 -23.28 -57.32 -21.76
CA PRO A 153 -23.66 -57.75 -23.10
C PRO A 153 -23.30 -56.68 -24.15
N THR A 154 -22.80 -57.18 -25.27
CA THR A 154 -22.35 -56.43 -26.43
C THR A 154 -23.54 -55.81 -27.16
N ASP A 155 -23.89 -54.57 -26.86
CA ASP A 155 -24.73 -53.77 -27.75
C ASP A 155 -23.86 -53.04 -28.79
N VAL A 156 -24.08 -53.42 -30.04
CA VAL A 156 -23.39 -52.93 -31.23
C VAL A 156 -23.86 -51.50 -31.52
N ILE A 157 -23.06 -50.51 -31.14
CA ILE A 157 -23.22 -49.13 -31.65
C ILE A 157 -22.28 -48.97 -32.84
N GLN A 158 -22.86 -48.92 -34.04
CA GLN A 158 -22.19 -48.43 -35.25
C GLN A 158 -21.88 -46.94 -35.08
N LEU A 159 -20.60 -46.59 -34.96
CA LEU A 159 -20.13 -45.22 -35.09
C LEU A 159 -19.51 -45.01 -36.48
N ALA A 160 -20.00 -43.97 -37.16
CA ALA A 160 -19.57 -43.54 -38.48
C ALA A 160 -18.09 -43.12 -38.51
N PRO A 161 -17.43 -43.20 -39.69
CA PRO A 161 -16.01 -42.87 -39.82
C PRO A 161 -15.75 -41.37 -39.62
N VAL A 162 -15.01 -41.04 -38.57
CA VAL A 162 -14.41 -39.72 -38.33
C VAL A 162 -13.20 -39.58 -39.27
N TRP A 163 -13.30 -38.64 -40.21
CA TRP A 163 -12.21 -38.27 -41.10
C TRP A 163 -11.05 -37.66 -40.31
N LEU A 164 -9.88 -38.28 -40.41
CA LEU A 164 -8.59 -37.79 -39.91
C LEU A 164 -8.19 -36.51 -40.67
N MET A 165 -8.15 -35.37 -39.98
CA MET A 165 -7.44 -34.19 -40.47
C MET A 165 -5.93 -34.35 -40.24
N PRO A 166 -5.07 -33.92 -41.19
CA PRO A 166 -3.63 -34.02 -41.05
C PRO A 166 -3.09 -32.96 -40.08
N ILE A 167 -2.26 -33.41 -39.14
CA ILE A 167 -1.51 -32.57 -38.19
C ILE A 167 -0.37 -31.89 -38.95
N GLU A 168 -0.44 -30.57 -39.10
CA GLU A 168 0.65 -29.76 -39.65
C GLU A 168 1.86 -29.75 -38.68
N ARG A 169 3.03 -30.09 -39.23
CA ARG A 169 4.31 -30.15 -38.52
C ARG A 169 4.81 -28.75 -38.23
N THR A 170 5.07 -28.46 -36.96
CA THR A 170 5.79 -27.27 -36.52
C THR A 170 7.28 -27.34 -36.91
N PRO A 171 7.91 -26.23 -37.34
CA PRO A 171 9.33 -26.22 -37.69
C PRO A 171 10.24 -26.16 -36.44
N PRO A 172 11.49 -26.66 -36.53
CA PRO A 172 12.36 -26.83 -35.38
C PRO A 172 12.91 -25.50 -34.84
N ARG A 173 12.96 -25.41 -33.51
CA ARG A 173 13.65 -24.34 -32.77
C ARG A 173 15.15 -24.41 -33.06
N ARG A 174 15.69 -23.30 -33.53
CA ARG A 174 17.11 -23.08 -33.81
C ARG A 174 17.80 -22.67 -32.51
N ASP A 175 18.54 -23.59 -31.92
CA ASP A 175 19.44 -23.34 -30.80
C ASP A 175 20.54 -22.37 -31.23
N TRP A 176 20.62 -21.24 -30.52
CA TRP A 176 21.64 -20.23 -30.72
C TRP A 176 22.46 -20.09 -29.44
N THR A 177 23.39 -21.02 -29.27
CA THR A 177 24.48 -20.92 -28.30
C THR A 177 25.76 -20.52 -29.04
N TRP A 178 26.66 -19.83 -28.32
CA TRP A 178 28.02 -19.39 -28.66
C TRP A 178 28.19 -17.96 -29.22
N LEU A 179 28.58 -17.04 -28.33
CA LEU A 179 29.90 -16.35 -28.40
C LEU A 179 30.17 -15.50 -27.13
N ARG A 180 31.00 -16.12 -26.27
CA ARG A 180 32.09 -15.63 -25.39
C ARG A 180 31.98 -14.38 -24.48
N PRO A 181 32.58 -14.47 -23.28
CA PRO A 181 32.81 -13.37 -22.34
C PRO A 181 34.17 -12.68 -22.56
N ALA A 182 34.22 -11.36 -22.35
CA ALA A 182 35.45 -10.60 -22.10
C ALA A 182 35.02 -9.32 -21.35
N ALA A 183 35.23 -9.27 -20.05
CA ALA A 183 36.36 -8.55 -19.44
C ALA A 183 36.30 -7.04 -19.69
N TRP A 184 35.84 -6.27 -18.69
CA TRP A 184 36.47 -5.01 -18.32
C TRP A 184 36.37 -4.78 -16.82
N ILE A 185 37.55 -4.60 -16.23
CA ILE A 185 37.87 -4.29 -14.85
C ILE A 185 37.99 -2.76 -14.72
N ALA A 186 37.52 -2.25 -13.58
CA ALA A 186 37.87 -1.00 -12.89
C ALA A 186 37.85 0.33 -13.64
N LEU A 187 37.04 1.27 -13.12
CA LEU A 187 37.60 2.56 -12.71
C LEU A 187 36.83 3.13 -11.51
N LEU A 188 37.57 3.32 -10.44
CA LEU A 188 37.24 3.97 -9.18
C LEU A 188 37.54 5.45 -9.37
N MET A 189 36.57 6.36 -9.22
CA MET A 189 36.86 7.78 -9.01
C MET A 189 35.87 8.39 -8.02
N ILE A 190 36.49 8.96 -6.99
CA ILE A 190 35.99 9.75 -5.89
C ILE A 190 35.37 11.05 -6.41
N PHE A 191 34.21 11.44 -5.88
CA PHE A 191 33.85 12.85 -5.74
C PHE A 191 33.17 13.09 -4.40
N ALA A 192 33.99 13.58 -3.45
CA ALA A 192 33.55 14.31 -2.29
C ALA A 192 33.42 15.78 -2.69
N SER A 193 32.21 16.34 -2.62
CA SER A 193 31.87 17.78 -2.64
C SER A 193 30.39 17.83 -2.25
N GLY A 194 29.95 18.35 -1.12
CA GLY A 194 30.33 19.62 -0.52
C GLY A 194 29.25 20.65 -0.84
N VAL A 195 28.13 20.62 -0.10
CA VAL A 195 27.23 21.77 0.06
C VAL A 195 26.77 21.83 1.51
N LEU A 196 27.48 22.64 2.30
CA LEU A 196 26.96 23.28 3.50
C LEU A 196 25.98 24.37 3.05
N VAL A 197 24.74 24.34 3.51
CA VAL A 197 23.93 25.56 3.64
C VAL A 197 23.87 25.89 5.11
N GLY A 198 24.62 26.93 5.48
CA GLY A 198 24.58 27.52 6.81
C GLY A 198 23.29 28.28 7.04
N VAL A 199 22.71 28.11 8.23
CA VAL A 199 21.74 29.04 8.80
C VAL A 199 22.39 29.60 10.06
N SER A 200 23.05 30.74 9.89
CA SER A 200 23.48 31.60 10.99
C SER A 200 22.34 32.55 11.31
N GLY A 201 21.79 32.45 12.52
CA GLY A 201 20.75 33.33 13.03
C GLY A 201 20.85 33.38 14.55
N SER A 202 21.87 34.08 15.03
CA SER A 202 22.10 34.40 16.44
C SER A 202 20.99 35.32 16.97
N ARG A 203 20.31 34.89 18.05
CA ARG A 203 19.73 35.81 19.02
C ARG A 203 20.30 35.49 20.39
N LEU A 204 20.94 36.52 20.93
CA LEU A 204 21.57 36.61 22.23
C LEU A 204 20.56 36.41 23.35
N ALA A 205 21.11 35.91 24.46
CA ALA A 205 20.43 35.56 25.68
C ALA A 205 19.75 36.74 26.36
N ASP A 206 18.65 36.44 27.04
CA ASP A 206 18.30 37.12 28.28
C ASP A 206 17.99 36.02 29.30
N SER A 207 18.85 35.89 30.31
CA SER A 207 18.85 34.84 31.31
C SER A 207 18.36 35.41 32.63
N SER A 208 17.14 35.04 33.03
CA SER A 208 16.66 35.12 34.41
C SER A 208 16.07 33.76 34.79
N PRO A 209 16.44 33.16 35.94
CA PRO A 209 15.91 31.88 36.36
C PRO A 209 14.61 32.07 37.15
N PRO A 210 13.49 31.42 36.79
CA PRO A 210 12.40 31.21 37.72
C PRO A 210 12.44 29.79 38.26
N ALA A 211 12.48 29.73 39.59
CA ALA A 211 11.97 28.72 40.51
C ALA A 211 11.75 27.28 39.99
N ALA A 212 12.36 26.34 40.70
CA ALA A 212 12.00 24.93 40.70
C ALA A 212 10.51 24.77 41.04
N ASN A 213 9.67 24.68 40.01
CA ASN A 213 8.30 24.23 40.13
C ASN A 213 8.34 22.70 40.19
N THR A 214 8.16 22.17 41.39
CA THR A 214 7.71 20.80 41.61
C THR A 214 6.57 20.51 40.63
N PRO A 215 6.63 19.46 39.79
CA PRO A 215 5.53 19.11 38.91
C PRO A 215 4.32 18.78 39.79
N ALA A 216 3.37 19.71 39.83
CA ALA A 216 2.05 19.42 40.35
C ALA A 216 1.52 18.26 39.52
N HIS A 217 1.27 17.12 40.17
CA HIS A 217 0.44 16.08 39.59
C HIS A 217 -0.85 16.75 39.12
N ILE A 218 -1.00 16.89 37.80
CA ILE A 218 -2.25 17.32 37.20
C ILE A 218 -3.26 16.26 37.63
N ALA A 219 -4.10 16.61 38.61
CA ALA A 219 -5.22 15.80 38.99
C ALA A 219 -6.02 15.55 37.70
N SER A 220 -6.08 14.29 37.27
CA SER A 220 -6.92 13.86 36.17
C SER A 220 -8.29 14.49 36.37
N SER A 221 -8.66 15.40 35.46
CA SER A 221 -9.97 16.01 35.46
C SER A 221 -10.97 14.85 35.48
N ALA A 222 -11.74 14.74 36.57
CA ALA A 222 -12.63 13.62 36.80
C ALA A 222 -13.49 13.42 35.55
N CYS A 223 -13.58 12.18 35.07
CA CYS A 223 -14.39 11.77 33.93
C CYS A 223 -15.79 12.36 34.05
N ARG A 224 -16.01 13.54 33.47
CA ARG A 224 -17.31 14.14 33.41
C ARG A 224 -17.88 13.69 32.08
N PRO A 225 -18.82 12.73 32.08
CA PRO A 225 -19.48 12.36 30.84
C PRO A 225 -20.02 13.65 30.21
N PRO A 226 -20.00 13.78 28.86
CA PRO A 226 -20.66 14.89 28.21
C PRO A 226 -22.06 15.02 28.79
N SER A 227 -22.53 16.26 29.02
CA SER A 227 -23.92 16.52 29.38
C SER A 227 -24.79 15.65 28.48
N LYS A 228 -25.51 14.71 29.10
CA LYS A 228 -26.28 13.62 28.51
C LYS A 228 -26.60 13.88 27.03
N PRO A 229 -26.10 13.07 26.07
CA PRO A 229 -26.45 13.26 24.67
C PRO A 229 -27.97 13.32 24.54
N SER A 230 -28.45 14.28 23.74
CA SER A 230 -29.88 14.37 23.42
C SER A 230 -30.32 12.99 22.95
N ALA A 231 -31.31 12.45 23.63
CA ALA A 231 -31.72 11.06 23.51
C ALA A 231 -32.32 10.81 22.13
N SER A 232 -31.51 10.30 21.20
CA SER A 232 -31.95 9.51 20.03
C SER A 232 -30.77 8.85 19.27
N GLY A 233 -29.53 9.27 19.49
CA GLY A 233 -28.36 8.73 18.79
C GLY A 233 -27.89 7.37 19.31
N ALA A 234 -27.89 6.34 18.46
CA ALA A 234 -27.17 5.11 18.76
C ALA A 234 -25.67 5.42 18.93
N VAL A 235 -25.06 4.92 20.00
CA VAL A 235 -23.61 4.96 20.16
C VAL A 235 -23.01 3.91 19.24
N VAL A 236 -22.27 4.36 18.24
CA VAL A 236 -21.77 3.52 17.15
C VAL A 236 -20.34 3.00 17.47
N MET A 237 -19.61 3.69 18.35
CA MET A 237 -18.30 3.27 18.83
C MET A 237 -18.11 3.62 20.31
N GLY A 238 -18.22 2.61 21.21
CA GLY A 238 -17.85 2.69 22.64
C GLY A 238 -18.64 3.69 23.51
N ALA A 239 -18.87 3.38 24.78
CA ALA A 239 -19.40 4.39 25.70
C ALA A 239 -18.27 5.31 26.20
N PRO A 240 -18.49 6.64 26.31
CA PRO A 240 -17.49 7.55 26.87
C PRO A 240 -17.06 7.08 28.27
N CYS A 241 -15.75 7.10 28.55
CA CYS A 241 -15.18 6.72 29.85
C CYS A 241 -15.41 5.26 30.28
N ALA A 242 -15.95 4.40 29.40
CA ALA A 242 -16.02 2.98 29.69
C ALA A 242 -14.65 2.33 29.42
N PRO A 243 -14.15 1.48 30.33
CA PRO A 243 -12.97 0.69 30.04
C PRO A 243 -13.28 -0.16 28.80
N SER A 244 -12.57 0.07 27.69
CA SER A 244 -12.58 -0.81 26.55
C SER A 244 -11.85 -2.07 26.96
N SER A 245 -12.55 -3.02 27.58
CA SER A 245 -11.99 -4.34 27.89
C SER A 245 -11.49 -5.04 26.61
N ASN A 246 -11.94 -4.58 25.44
CA ASN A 246 -11.49 -4.96 24.10
C ASN A 246 -11.22 -3.69 23.25
N SER A 247 -10.18 -2.90 23.53
CA SER A 247 -9.77 -1.84 22.59
C SER A 247 -9.54 -2.45 21.19
N THR A 248 -10.39 -2.13 20.23
CA THR A 248 -10.33 -2.60 18.83
C THR A 248 -9.36 -1.78 17.96
N TRP A 249 -8.67 -0.80 18.57
CA TRP A 249 -7.63 -0.04 17.89
C TRP A 249 -6.49 -0.96 17.44
N ARG A 250 -6.06 -0.84 16.19
CA ARG A 250 -4.99 -1.63 15.59
C ARG A 250 -4.00 -0.69 14.91
N ALA A 251 -2.70 -0.95 15.09
CA ALA A 251 -1.67 -0.23 14.37
C ALA A 251 -1.42 -0.89 13.01
N TYR A 252 -1.25 -0.09 11.98
CA TYR A 252 -0.79 -0.54 10.67
C TYR A 252 0.46 0.24 10.29
N ALA A 253 1.43 -0.51 9.75
CA ALA A 253 2.77 -0.08 9.33
C ALA A 253 3.80 0.16 10.46
N SER A 254 5.07 -0.06 10.12
CA SER A 254 6.24 -0.25 11.00
C SER A 254 7.42 0.55 10.45
N PRO A 255 8.32 1.11 11.28
CA PRO A 255 8.40 0.94 12.73
C PRO A 255 7.45 1.89 13.48
N GLY A 256 6.90 1.43 14.61
CA GLY A 256 6.13 2.24 15.56
C GLY A 256 5.44 1.34 16.59
N GLU A 257 5.10 1.91 17.75
CA GLU A 257 4.52 1.15 18.87
C GLU A 257 3.11 1.65 19.17
N LEU A 258 2.19 0.72 19.42
CA LEU A 258 0.85 1.02 19.92
C LEU A 258 0.66 0.31 21.26
N ARG A 259 0.33 1.10 22.29
CA ARG A 259 -0.08 0.61 23.61
C ARG A 259 -1.52 0.99 23.86
N HIS A 260 -2.32 0.05 24.33
CA HIS A 260 -3.71 0.32 24.71
C HIS A 260 -3.80 1.00 26.07
N THR A 261 -4.68 1.98 26.18
CA THR A 261 -5.15 2.53 27.46
C THR A 261 -6.54 1.97 27.75
N PRO A 262 -7.09 2.12 28.97
CA PRO A 262 -8.47 1.73 29.25
C PRO A 262 -9.50 2.42 28.35
N THR A 263 -9.21 3.60 27.81
CA THR A 263 -10.17 4.44 27.07
C THR A 263 -9.74 4.73 25.62
N GLY A 264 -8.65 4.12 25.14
CA GLY A 264 -8.08 4.42 23.84
C GLY A 264 -6.67 3.85 23.66
N PHE A 265 -5.73 4.70 23.23
CA PHE A 265 -4.36 4.27 22.90
C PHE A 265 -3.29 5.35 23.09
N VAL A 266 -2.06 4.88 23.27
CA VAL A 266 -0.82 5.64 23.14
C VAL A 266 -0.05 5.09 21.94
N ALA A 267 0.28 5.96 20.99
CA ALA A 267 1.05 5.65 19.79
C ALA A 267 2.41 6.35 19.86
N THR A 268 3.49 5.59 19.71
CA THR A 268 4.86 6.09 19.58
C THR A 268 5.30 5.95 18.13
N VAL A 269 5.36 7.10 17.44
CA VAL A 269 5.82 7.20 16.05
C VAL A 269 7.33 7.43 16.07
N PRO A 270 8.14 6.60 15.40
CA PRO A 270 9.59 6.79 15.39
C PRO A 270 10.01 7.84 14.37
N ALA A 271 11.27 8.25 14.47
CA ALA A 271 11.90 9.05 13.44
C ALA A 271 11.96 8.28 12.12
N GLY A 272 11.95 9.01 11.01
CA GLY A 272 12.14 8.43 9.67
C GLY A 272 10.86 8.12 8.91
N SER A 273 9.68 8.25 9.51
CA SER A 273 8.45 8.26 8.73
C SER A 273 8.36 9.55 7.91
N THR A 274 8.21 9.40 6.59
CA THR A 274 8.16 10.47 5.60
C THR A 274 6.74 10.73 5.06
N LEU A 275 5.83 9.79 5.25
CA LEU A 275 4.49 9.83 4.67
C LEU A 275 3.40 9.61 5.73
N SER A 276 2.25 10.29 5.62
CA SER A 276 1.22 10.25 6.68
C SER A 276 0.65 8.85 6.94
N TRP A 277 0.56 7.99 5.92
CA TRP A 277 0.02 6.64 6.01
C TRP A 277 1.05 5.56 6.40
N GLU A 278 2.31 5.92 6.68
CA GLU A 278 3.32 4.96 7.15
C GLU A 278 3.16 4.54 8.62
N PHE A 279 2.35 5.25 9.39
CA PHE A 279 1.89 4.78 10.70
C PHE A 279 0.42 5.15 10.86
N LEU A 280 -0.45 4.13 10.89
CA LEU A 280 -1.89 4.28 11.01
C LEU A 280 -2.37 3.64 12.30
N VAL A 281 -3.35 4.26 12.95
CA VAL A 281 -4.09 3.64 14.05
C VAL A 281 -5.57 3.60 13.67
N ILE A 282 -6.12 2.40 13.59
CA ILE A 282 -7.42 2.12 12.96
C ILE A 282 -8.35 1.45 13.96
N ASN A 283 -9.60 1.90 14.02
CA ASN A 283 -10.70 1.18 14.67
C ASN A 283 -11.81 0.94 13.65
N SER A 284 -12.20 -0.32 13.45
CA SER A 284 -13.16 -0.74 12.43
C SER A 284 -14.36 -1.46 13.05
N GLY A 285 -15.36 -1.78 12.25
CA GLY A 285 -16.50 -2.60 12.65
C GLY A 285 -17.72 -1.81 13.12
N PHE A 286 -17.89 -0.59 12.62
CA PHE A 286 -19.05 0.24 12.97
C PHE A 286 -19.85 0.68 11.74
N THR A 287 -21.15 0.94 11.92
CA THR A 287 -22.06 1.27 10.82
C THR A 287 -22.31 2.78 10.74
N MET A 288 -22.12 3.35 9.55
CA MET A 288 -22.57 4.69 9.15
C MET A 288 -23.63 4.52 8.06
N ILE A 289 -24.73 5.28 8.16
CA ILE A 289 -25.84 5.25 7.20
C ILE A 289 -25.77 6.52 6.35
N THR A 290 -25.78 6.37 5.03
CA THR A 290 -25.74 7.46 4.05
C THR A 290 -26.81 8.50 4.37
N GLY A 291 -26.40 9.78 4.39
CA GLY A 291 -27.29 10.90 4.68
C GLY A 291 -27.53 11.15 6.17
N HIS A 292 -27.21 10.21 7.06
CA HIS A 292 -27.30 10.43 8.50
C HIS A 292 -26.14 11.33 8.97
N ARG A 293 -26.41 12.11 10.00
CA ARG A 293 -25.45 13.03 10.59
C ARG A 293 -24.81 12.40 11.82
N TYR A 294 -23.50 12.49 11.90
CA TYR A 294 -22.71 11.92 12.98
C TYR A 294 -21.81 12.97 13.62
N ARG A 295 -21.45 12.74 14.88
CA ARG A 295 -20.42 13.46 15.62
C ARG A 295 -19.38 12.49 16.16
N PHE A 296 -18.12 12.74 15.82
CA PHE A 296 -16.97 12.01 16.35
C PHE A 296 -16.26 12.87 17.40
N ASP A 297 -16.24 12.40 18.65
CA ASP A 297 -15.61 13.07 19.77
C ASP A 297 -14.43 12.23 20.28
N PHE A 298 -13.33 12.87 20.67
CA PHE A 298 -12.19 12.21 21.33
C PHE A 298 -11.35 13.22 22.11
N ILE A 299 -10.51 12.75 23.02
CA ILE A 299 -9.49 13.55 23.71
C ILE A 299 -8.14 13.20 23.10
N ALA A 300 -7.32 14.20 22.76
CA ALA A 300 -5.99 13.97 22.24
C ALA A 300 -4.94 14.86 22.92
N THR A 301 -3.74 14.31 23.07
CA THR A 301 -2.53 15.03 23.51
C THR A 301 -1.29 14.43 22.84
N SER A 302 -0.25 15.24 22.67
CA SER A 302 1.04 14.78 22.15
C SER A 302 2.20 15.42 22.92
N ASP A 303 3.37 14.80 22.93
CA ASP A 303 4.59 15.36 23.52
C ASP A 303 5.10 16.63 22.80
N ARG A 304 4.57 16.96 21.61
CA ARG A 304 4.80 18.23 20.91
C ARG A 304 3.59 18.67 20.07
N PRO A 305 3.49 19.98 19.73
CA PRO A 305 2.49 20.48 18.79
C PRO A 305 2.66 19.86 17.39
N LEU A 306 1.58 19.34 16.81
CA LEU A 306 1.56 18.76 15.46
C LEU A 306 0.13 18.67 14.90
N ASN A 307 -0.02 18.32 13.62
CA ASN A 307 -1.33 18.12 12.98
C ASN A 307 -1.46 16.69 12.47
N ILE A 308 -2.34 15.86 13.01
CA ILE A 308 -2.59 14.51 12.46
C ILE A 308 -3.75 14.51 11.46
N LEU A 309 -3.83 13.51 10.59
CA LEU A 309 -4.99 13.35 9.71
C LEU A 309 -5.97 12.34 10.30
N LEU A 310 -7.21 12.75 10.51
CA LEU A 310 -8.33 11.88 10.87
C LEU A 310 -9.19 11.58 9.65
N ARG A 311 -9.54 10.32 9.45
CA ARG A 311 -10.51 9.89 8.43
C ARG A 311 -11.59 9.00 9.04
N LEU A 312 -12.84 9.25 8.68
CA LEU A 312 -13.95 8.32 8.92
C LEU A 312 -14.39 7.86 7.54
N GLN A 313 -14.27 6.57 7.25
CA GLN A 313 -14.40 6.04 5.90
C GLN A 313 -14.95 4.61 5.88
N ASP A 314 -15.24 4.11 4.68
CA ASP A 314 -15.49 2.69 4.46
C ASP A 314 -14.18 1.88 4.65
N GLU A 315 -14.25 0.69 5.25
CA GLU A 315 -13.15 -0.26 5.47
C GLU A 315 -12.78 -1.03 4.18
N GLU A 316 -13.63 -0.95 3.15
CA GLU A 316 -13.41 -1.62 1.86
C GLU A 316 -13.08 -0.64 0.73
N LEU A 317 -12.32 -1.11 -0.26
CA LEU A 317 -12.02 -0.35 -1.47
C LEU A 317 -13.32 0.09 -2.17
N PRO A 318 -13.44 1.37 -2.58
CA PRO A 318 -12.36 2.35 -2.74
C PRO A 318 -12.09 3.28 -1.53
N TYR A 319 -12.34 2.87 -0.28
CA TYR A 319 -12.10 3.63 0.97
C TYR A 319 -12.71 5.04 0.92
N ARG A 320 -14.03 5.12 0.68
CA ARG A 320 -14.71 6.40 0.48
C ARG A 320 -14.80 7.13 1.82
N PRO A 321 -14.21 8.32 1.98
CA PRO A 321 -14.27 9.04 3.23
C PRO A 321 -15.60 9.79 3.37
N SER A 322 -16.21 9.67 4.55
CA SER A 322 -17.29 10.53 5.02
C SER A 322 -16.77 11.76 5.79
N LEU A 323 -15.59 11.65 6.40
CA LEU A 323 -14.86 12.76 7.03
C LEU A 323 -13.37 12.64 6.72
N VAL A 324 -12.74 13.77 6.40
CA VAL A 324 -11.28 13.95 6.37
C VAL A 324 -10.98 15.26 7.09
N ALA A 325 -10.20 15.20 8.18
CA ALA A 325 -9.91 16.37 9.00
C ALA A 325 -8.43 16.41 9.40
N SER A 326 -7.82 17.60 9.28
CA SER A 326 -6.55 17.89 9.93
C SER A 326 -6.82 18.26 11.39
N VAL A 327 -6.24 17.51 12.32
CA VAL A 327 -6.48 17.64 13.76
C VAL A 327 -5.23 18.23 14.41
N PRO A 328 -5.27 19.50 14.86
CA PRO A 328 -4.19 20.04 15.66
C PRO A 328 -4.16 19.30 17.01
N ILE A 329 -2.97 18.91 17.47
CA ILE A 329 -2.75 18.29 18.77
C ILE A 329 -1.58 18.99 19.44
N ASP A 330 -1.75 19.30 20.71
CA ASP A 330 -0.77 20.00 21.53
C ASP A 330 -0.37 19.17 22.75
N ARG A 331 0.55 19.72 23.55
CA ARG A 331 0.97 19.17 24.85
C ARG A 331 -0.10 19.18 25.92
N THR A 332 -1.20 19.87 25.68
CA THR A 332 -2.35 19.91 26.57
C THR A 332 -3.44 19.01 26.02
N ALA A 333 -3.89 18.05 26.82
CA ALA A 333 -5.03 17.21 26.47
C ALA A 333 -6.26 18.08 26.18
N SER A 334 -6.80 17.93 24.98
CA SER A 334 -7.95 18.71 24.52
C SER A 334 -8.97 17.81 23.84
N ARG A 335 -10.25 18.09 24.12
CA ARG A 335 -11.36 17.40 23.45
C ARG A 335 -11.52 17.96 22.04
N ARG A 336 -11.59 17.07 21.07
CA ARG A 336 -11.87 17.35 19.66
C ARG A 336 -13.24 16.79 19.32
N SER A 337 -13.97 17.51 18.47
CA SER A 337 -15.34 17.17 18.09
C SER A 337 -15.55 17.55 16.63
N TYR A 338 -15.99 16.59 15.82
CA TYR A 338 -16.22 16.79 14.39
C TYR A 338 -17.58 16.23 14.00
N THR A 339 -18.42 17.10 13.44
CA THR A 339 -19.72 16.70 12.89
C THR A 339 -19.63 16.54 11.38
N PHE A 340 -20.19 15.46 10.85
CA PHE A 340 -20.19 15.17 9.41
C PHE A 340 -21.48 14.44 9.01
N THR A 341 -21.76 14.39 7.71
CA THR A 341 -22.83 13.58 7.13
C THR A 341 -22.19 12.41 6.40
N ALA A 342 -22.63 11.19 6.68
CA ALA A 342 -22.08 10.02 6.02
C ALA A 342 -22.43 10.03 4.52
N GLY A 343 -21.41 9.91 3.67
CA GLY A 343 -21.57 9.90 2.22
C GLY A 343 -21.89 8.52 1.65
N THR A 344 -21.68 7.47 2.45
CA THR A 344 -21.81 6.07 2.06
C THR A 344 -22.35 5.23 3.21
N ASN A 345 -23.02 4.13 2.86
CA ASN A 345 -23.43 3.11 3.82
C ASN A 345 -22.21 2.24 4.08
N SER A 346 -21.75 2.20 5.33
CA SER A 346 -20.62 1.34 5.66
C SER A 346 -21.03 -0.11 5.93
N ASN A 347 -22.33 -0.45 6.02
CA ASN A 347 -22.84 -1.83 6.22
C ASN A 347 -22.02 -2.68 7.22
N ALA A 348 -21.73 -2.14 8.41
CA ALA A 348 -20.86 -2.71 9.46
C ALA A 348 -19.34 -2.77 9.17
N ALA A 349 -18.89 -2.13 8.10
CA ALA A 349 -17.50 -2.01 7.65
C ALA A 349 -17.07 -0.53 7.62
N GLY A 350 -17.44 0.26 8.63
CA GLY A 350 -16.91 1.61 8.82
C GLY A 350 -15.63 1.58 9.64
N GLU A 351 -14.71 2.49 9.35
CA GLU A 351 -13.47 2.64 10.10
C GLU A 351 -13.11 4.11 10.41
N ALA A 352 -12.49 4.29 11.57
CA ALA A 352 -11.85 5.51 12.01
C ALA A 352 -10.34 5.32 11.91
N VAL A 353 -9.68 6.18 11.15
CA VAL A 353 -8.26 6.08 10.85
C VAL A 353 -7.57 7.37 11.29
N PHE A 354 -6.62 7.23 12.20
CA PHE A 354 -5.64 8.26 12.50
C PHE A 354 -4.37 7.99 11.70
N GLN A 355 -4.01 8.91 10.80
CA GLN A 355 -2.75 8.88 10.07
C GLN A 355 -1.70 9.71 10.81
N LEU A 356 -0.69 9.03 11.31
CA LEU A 356 0.29 9.55 12.25
C LEU A 356 1.71 9.60 11.66
N GLY A 357 1.95 9.07 10.46
CA GLY A 357 3.26 9.12 9.83
C GLY A 357 3.66 10.52 9.33
N GLY A 358 4.87 10.62 8.78
CA GLY A 358 5.34 11.78 8.02
C GLY A 358 5.76 13.01 8.82
N GLN A 359 5.79 12.93 10.15
CA GLN A 359 6.09 14.10 10.99
C GLN A 359 7.35 13.96 11.86
N GLY A 360 8.11 12.86 11.71
CA GLY A 360 9.24 12.52 12.57
C GLY A 360 8.82 11.82 13.86
N ALA A 361 9.72 11.76 14.85
CA ALA A 361 9.47 11.05 16.11
C ALA A 361 8.54 11.83 17.04
N TYR A 362 7.53 11.17 17.60
CA TYR A 362 6.65 11.73 18.65
C TYR A 362 5.78 10.66 19.32
N THR A 363 5.16 11.03 20.43
CA THR A 363 4.12 10.23 21.07
C THR A 363 2.79 10.99 21.04
N VAL A 364 1.71 10.29 20.70
CA VAL A 364 0.34 10.80 20.76
C VAL A 364 -0.52 9.87 21.59
N THR A 365 -1.38 10.44 22.42
CA THR A 365 -2.41 9.71 23.16
C THR A 365 -3.78 10.15 22.66
N VAL A 366 -4.65 9.17 22.41
CA VAL A 366 -6.06 9.39 22.07
C VAL A 366 -6.90 8.57 23.03
N ASP A 367 -7.84 9.23 23.71
CA ASP A 367 -8.74 8.64 24.70
C ASP A 367 -10.19 9.04 24.43
N ASP A 368 -11.15 8.28 24.96
CA ASP A 368 -12.59 8.57 24.93
C ASP A 368 -13.13 8.81 23.51
N ALA A 369 -12.59 8.08 22.53
CA ALA A 369 -13.07 8.14 21.15
C ALA A 369 -14.49 7.54 21.06
N VAL A 370 -15.45 8.36 20.63
CA VAL A 370 -16.86 7.98 20.49
C VAL A 370 -17.44 8.53 19.20
N LEU A 371 -18.23 7.69 18.53
CA LEU A 371 -19.03 8.08 17.36
C LEU A 371 -20.52 8.03 17.75
N ILE A 372 -21.20 9.15 17.59
CA ILE A 372 -22.60 9.33 17.98
C ILE A 372 -23.38 9.80 16.76
N GLU A 373 -24.49 9.14 16.46
CA GLU A 373 -25.46 9.69 15.50
C GLU A 373 -26.18 10.89 16.13
N VAL A 374 -26.28 12.00 15.40
CA VAL A 374 -26.95 13.21 15.88
C VAL A 374 -28.18 13.48 15.04
N ASP A 375 -29.25 13.95 15.67
CA ASP A 375 -30.48 14.29 14.98
C ASP A 375 -30.21 15.33 13.88
N SER A 376 -30.91 15.17 12.75
CA SER A 376 -30.70 15.92 11.50
C SER A 376 -31.00 17.41 11.66
#